data_AF-A0A7S2RAV2-F1
#
_entry.id   AF-A0A7S2RAV2-F1
#
_cell.length_a   1.000
_cell.length_b   1.000
_cell.length_c   1.000
_cell.angle_alpha   90.00
_cell.angle_beta   90.00
_cell.angle_gamma   90.00
#
_symmetry.space_group_name_H-M   'P 1'
#
loop_
_entity.id
_entity.type
_entity.pdbx_description
1 polymer ?
#
loop_
_entity_poly.entity_id
_entity_poly.type
_entity_poly.pdbx_seq_one_letter_code
_entity_poly.pdbx_strand_id
1 'polypeptide(L)'
;ELNPTLAASLTAAGEIIVVTRADKSGTTEIYRKALSSFDTGFASQVGASSSATWNQVDHVVGEGNGGVLAFVMSKSFSIGYSVLAAAQKKGAHIAQLTRTVGGTAVL
;
A
#
# COMPACT_ATOMS: atom_id res chain seq x y z
N GLU A 1 5.69 18.76 4.82
CA GLU A 1 6.23 17.51 4.23
C GLU A 1 6.26 16.43 5.28
N LEU A 2 6.00 15.16 4.91
CA LEU A 2 5.95 14.04 5.86
C LEU A 2 7.33 13.50 6.26
N ASN A 3 8.29 13.52 5.34
CA ASN A 3 9.62 12.91 5.52
C ASN A 3 10.75 13.90 5.16
N PRO A 4 10.88 15.04 5.86
CA PRO A 4 11.81 16.11 5.46
C PRO A 4 13.28 15.68 5.48
N THR A 5 13.65 14.71 6.31
CA THR A 5 15.03 14.17 6.37
C THR A 5 15.36 13.18 5.25
N LEU A 6 14.37 12.73 4.48
CA LEU A 6 14.53 11.75 3.40
C LEU A 6 14.36 12.34 2.00
N ALA A 7 14.16 13.67 1.89
CA ALA A 7 13.85 14.33 0.63
C ALA A 7 14.84 14.00 -0.50
N ALA A 8 16.15 14.08 -0.23
CA ALA A 8 17.19 13.77 -1.21
C ALA A 8 17.15 12.30 -1.69
N SER A 9 16.85 11.37 -0.78
CA SER A 9 16.74 9.94 -1.09
C SER A 9 15.46 9.61 -1.86
N LEU A 10 14.36 10.34 -1.62
CA LEU A 10 13.10 10.18 -2.32
C LEU A 10 13.19 10.69 -3.77
N THR A 11 13.90 11.79 -4.01
CA THR A 11 14.13 12.31 -5.38
C THR A 11 15.03 11.38 -6.20
N ALA A 12 15.94 10.65 -5.55
CA ALA A 12 16.78 9.65 -6.20
C ALA A 12 16.08 8.29 -6.42
N ALA A 13 14.91 8.07 -5.81
CA ALA A 13 14.16 6.83 -5.97
C ALA A 13 13.52 6.77 -7.37
N GLY A 14 13.57 5.58 -7.98
CA GLY A 14 12.90 5.31 -9.26
C GLY A 14 11.38 5.17 -9.11
N GLU A 15 10.74 4.63 -10.15
CA GLU A 15 9.31 4.34 -10.15
C GLU A 15 8.91 3.43 -8.99
N ILE A 16 7.77 3.74 -8.35
CA ILE A 16 7.23 2.95 -7.25
C ILE A 16 6.47 1.75 -7.81
N ILE A 17 6.92 0.55 -7.46
CA ILE A 17 6.25 -0.70 -7.83
C ILE A 17 5.16 -0.99 -6.80
N VAL A 18 3.91 -0.83 -7.20
CA VAL A 18 2.76 -1.17 -6.37
C VAL A 18 2.49 -2.67 -6.41
N VAL A 19 2.46 -3.31 -5.23
CA VAL A 19 2.21 -4.74 -5.06
C VAL A 19 0.84 -4.94 -4.39
N THR A 20 -0.07 -5.62 -5.08
CA THR A 20 -1.42 -5.92 -4.59
C THR A 20 -1.63 -7.43 -4.44
N ARG A 21 -2.78 -7.81 -3.90
CA ARG A 21 -3.15 -9.22 -3.72
C ARG A 21 -3.64 -9.83 -5.04
N ALA A 22 -3.11 -11.02 -5.37
CA ALA A 22 -3.59 -11.83 -6.49
C ALA A 22 -4.98 -12.45 -6.23
N ASP A 23 -5.33 -12.63 -4.96
CA ASP A 23 -6.54 -13.30 -4.51
C ASP A 23 -7.55 -12.34 -3.85
N LYS A 24 -8.84 -12.71 -3.91
CA LYS A 24 -9.90 -11.99 -3.19
C LYS A 24 -9.59 -12.01 -1.69
N SER A 25 -9.53 -10.84 -1.04
CA SER A 25 -9.07 -10.77 0.35
C SER A 25 -9.79 -9.70 1.18
N GLY A 26 -10.11 -10.04 2.43
CA GLY A 26 -10.53 -9.07 3.43
C GLY A 26 -9.45 -8.03 3.76
N THR A 27 -8.16 -8.35 3.62
CA THR A 27 -7.09 -7.36 3.76
C THR A 27 -7.16 -6.31 2.65
N THR A 28 -7.44 -6.74 1.41
CA THR A 28 -7.69 -5.84 0.27
C THR A 28 -8.91 -4.97 0.52
N GLU A 29 -9.99 -5.54 1.04
CA GLU A 29 -11.21 -4.81 1.36
C GLU A 29 -10.98 -3.70 2.38
N ILE A 30 -10.33 -4.01 3.51
CA ILE A 30 -10.03 -3.03 4.55
C ILE A 30 -9.08 -1.96 4.03
N TYR A 31 -8.05 -2.35 3.27
CA TYR A 31 -7.08 -1.41 2.70
C TYR A 31 -7.74 -0.44 1.72
N ARG A 32 -8.53 -0.93 0.75
CA ARG A 32 -9.25 -0.09 -0.21
C ARG A 32 -10.33 0.76 0.45
N LYS A 33 -11.01 0.24 1.49
CA LYS A 33 -11.98 1.01 2.28
C LYS A 33 -11.31 2.15 3.04
N ALA A 34 -10.13 1.92 3.61
CA ALA A 34 -9.36 2.98 4.25
C ALA A 34 -8.99 4.06 3.23
N LEU A 35 -8.36 3.70 2.11
CA LEU A 35 -8.02 4.64 1.03
C LEU A 35 -9.22 5.47 0.56
N SER A 36 -10.34 4.79 0.28
CA SER A 36 -11.57 5.46 -0.18
C SER A 36 -12.17 6.40 0.86
N SER A 37 -11.82 6.27 2.14
CA SER A 37 -12.35 7.14 3.21
C SER A 37 -11.66 8.49 3.29
N PHE A 38 -10.46 8.63 2.72
CA PHE A 38 -9.67 9.86 2.78
C PHE A 38 -9.18 10.36 1.41
N ASP A 39 -9.38 9.60 0.34
CA ASP A 39 -9.11 10.02 -1.04
C ASP A 39 -10.37 9.85 -1.91
N THR A 40 -10.99 10.97 -2.27
CA THR A 40 -12.20 11.00 -3.10
C THR A 40 -11.94 10.55 -4.54
N GLY A 41 -10.74 10.83 -5.07
CA GLY A 41 -10.30 10.36 -6.38
C GLY A 41 -10.20 8.83 -6.39
N PHE A 42 -9.50 8.28 -5.40
CA PHE A 42 -9.41 6.82 -5.20
C PHE A 42 -10.80 6.19 -5.02
N ALA A 43 -11.67 6.80 -4.22
CA ALA A 43 -13.03 6.30 -3.99
C ALA A 43 -13.83 6.21 -5.29
N SER A 44 -13.68 7.19 -6.18
CA SER A 44 -14.40 7.24 -7.47
C SER A 44 -13.83 6.31 -8.54
N GLN A 45 -12.49 6.17 -8.61
CA GLN A 45 -11.82 5.43 -9.69
C GLN A 45 -11.58 3.95 -9.36
N VAL A 46 -11.26 3.66 -8.09
CA VAL A 46 -10.91 2.32 -7.62
C VAL A 46 -11.96 1.81 -6.63
N GLY A 47 -12.29 2.58 -5.60
CA GLY A 47 -13.33 2.27 -4.62
C GLY A 47 -13.02 1.09 -3.70
N ALA A 48 -13.88 0.88 -2.71
CA ALA A 48 -13.79 -0.23 -1.75
C ALA A 48 -14.26 -1.55 -2.36
N SER A 49 -13.42 -2.59 -2.31
CA SER A 49 -13.77 -3.94 -2.76
C SER A 49 -12.77 -4.96 -2.19
N SER A 50 -13.20 -6.22 -2.02
CA SER A 50 -12.31 -7.35 -1.72
C SER A 50 -11.65 -7.94 -2.97
N SER A 51 -12.03 -7.50 -4.18
CA SER A 51 -11.54 -8.03 -5.45
C SER A 51 -10.03 -7.84 -5.64
N ALA A 52 -9.39 -8.81 -6.28
CA ALA A 52 -8.01 -8.73 -6.75
C ALA A 52 -7.85 -7.78 -7.95
N THR A 53 -8.94 -7.34 -8.58
CA THR A 53 -8.88 -6.41 -9.71
C THR A 53 -8.71 -4.97 -9.22
N TRP A 54 -7.64 -4.33 -9.67
CA TRP A 54 -7.34 -2.91 -9.48
C TRP A 54 -7.37 -2.21 -10.83
N ASN A 55 -8.47 -1.52 -11.13
CA ASN A 55 -8.57 -0.70 -12.34
C ASN A 55 -7.78 0.59 -12.17
N GLN A 56 -7.25 1.14 -13.26
CA GLN A 56 -6.56 2.46 -13.27
C GLN A 56 -5.29 2.54 -12.39
N VAL A 57 -4.72 1.39 -12.02
CA VAL A 57 -3.49 1.30 -11.22
C VAL A 57 -2.60 0.24 -11.85
N ASP A 58 -1.40 0.62 -12.27
CA ASP A 58 -0.38 -0.36 -12.64
C ASP A 58 0.16 -1.03 -11.39
N HIS A 59 0.08 -2.35 -11.35
CA HIS A 59 0.44 -3.13 -10.18
C HIS A 59 0.95 -4.51 -10.56
N VAL A 60 1.78 -5.06 -9.68
CA VAL A 60 2.14 -6.48 -9.68
C VAL A 60 1.36 -7.18 -8.58
N VAL A 61 1.13 -8.48 -8.74
CA VAL A 61 0.32 -9.25 -7.79
C VAL A 61 1.17 -10.23 -7.00
N GLY A 62 0.84 -10.38 -5.72
CA GLY A 62 1.40 -11.39 -4.82
C GLY A 62 0.32 -12.28 -4.22
N GLU A 63 0.59 -13.59 -4.16
CA GLU A 63 -0.34 -14.57 -3.59
C GLU A 63 -0.39 -14.45 -2.06
N GLY A 64 -1.56 -14.13 -1.52
CA GLY A 64 -1.72 -13.98 -0.08
C GLY A 64 -0.90 -12.83 0.53
N ASN A 65 -0.97 -12.70 1.85
CA ASN A 65 -0.12 -11.78 2.60
C ASN A 65 1.38 -12.09 2.41
N GLY A 66 1.72 -13.38 2.37
CA GLY A 66 3.10 -13.84 2.27
C GLY A 66 3.76 -13.48 0.94
N GLY A 67 3.03 -13.58 -0.18
CA GLY A 67 3.50 -13.26 -1.51
C GLY A 67 3.72 -11.76 -1.70
N VAL A 68 2.78 -10.93 -1.25
CA VAL A 68 2.95 -9.47 -1.26
C VAL A 68 4.22 -9.07 -0.49
N LEU A 69 4.38 -9.55 0.74
CA LEU A 69 5.56 -9.23 1.55
C LEU A 69 6.86 -9.76 0.93
N ALA A 70 6.85 -10.97 0.35
CA ALA A 70 8.03 -11.53 -0.31
C ALA A 70 8.47 -10.66 -1.50
N PHE A 71 7.51 -10.21 -2.31
CA PHE A 71 7.81 -9.30 -3.41
C PHE A 71 8.40 -8.00 -2.90
N VAL A 72 7.73 -7.34 -1.94
CA VAL A 72 8.14 -6.05 -1.39
C VAL A 72 9.56 -6.09 -0.84
N MET A 73 9.91 -7.16 -0.13
CA MET A 73 11.25 -7.33 0.44
C MET A 73 12.32 -7.66 -0.59
N SER A 74 11.95 -8.24 -1.74
CA SER A 74 12.90 -8.67 -2.77
C SER A 74 13.17 -7.63 -3.85
N LYS A 75 12.32 -6.60 -3.96
CA LYS A 75 12.40 -5.57 -5.00
C LYS A 75 12.47 -4.18 -4.36
N SER A 76 13.57 -3.48 -4.62
CA SER A 76 13.70 -2.07 -4.27
C SER A 76 12.59 -1.23 -4.90
N PHE A 77 12.25 -0.12 -4.25
CA PHE A 77 11.22 0.82 -4.71
C PHE A 77 9.82 0.22 -4.80
N SER A 78 9.52 -0.81 -3.99
CA SER A 78 8.19 -1.43 -3.98
C SER A 78 7.42 -1.13 -2.70
N ILE A 79 6.10 -1.09 -2.82
CA ILE A 79 5.16 -0.89 -1.72
C ILE A 79 4.01 -1.87 -1.84
N GLY A 80 3.55 -2.39 -0.70
CA GLY A 80 2.39 -3.26 -0.64
C GLY A 80 1.74 -3.19 0.73
N TYR A 81 0.64 -3.92 0.89
CA TYR A 81 -0.12 -3.98 2.14
C TYR A 81 -0.24 -5.41 2.64
N SER A 82 -0.18 -5.59 3.95
CA SER A 82 -0.35 -6.88 4.61
C SER A 82 -0.88 -6.69 6.03
N VAL A 83 -1.30 -7.78 6.66
CA VAL A 83 -1.59 -7.79 8.10
C VAL A 83 -0.29 -7.56 8.89
N LEU A 84 -0.37 -6.71 9.94
CA LEU A 84 0.80 -6.28 10.71
C LEU A 84 1.66 -7.45 11.24
N ALA A 85 1.02 -8.48 11.78
CA ALA A 85 1.72 -9.64 12.33
C ALA A 85 2.56 -10.38 11.26
N ALA A 86 2.10 -10.43 10.01
CA ALA A 86 2.84 -11.06 8.92
C ALA A 86 4.08 -10.23 8.52
N ALA A 87 3.92 -8.91 8.45
CA ALA A 87 5.02 -7.99 8.16
C ALA A 87 6.10 -8.05 9.24
N GLN A 88 5.70 -8.04 10.51
CA GLN A 88 6.60 -8.16 11.66
C GLN A 88 7.33 -9.50 11.67
N LYS A 89 6.61 -10.62 11.45
CA LYS A 89 7.22 -11.96 11.40
C LYS A 89 8.28 -12.07 10.30
N LYS A 90 8.10 -11.37 9.18
CA LYS A 90 9.07 -11.33 8.08
C LYS A 90 10.16 -10.27 8.25
N GLY A 91 10.06 -9.37 9.24
CA GLY A 91 11.02 -8.27 9.42
C GLY A 91 10.94 -7.23 8.30
N ALA A 92 9.77 -7.02 7.70
CA ALA A 92 9.58 -6.01 6.67
C ALA A 92 9.65 -4.59 7.27
N HIS A 93 10.13 -3.63 6.48
CA HIS A 93 9.98 -2.21 6.81
C HIS A 93 8.49 -1.82 6.75
N ILE A 94 8.00 -1.10 7.75
CA ILE A 94 6.59 -0.73 7.89
C ILE A 94 6.51 0.79 7.96
N ALA A 95 5.70 1.37 7.07
CA ALA A 95 5.43 2.81 7.07
C ALA A 95 4.52 3.20 8.24
N GLN A 96 4.76 4.39 8.80
CA GLN A 96 3.86 5.00 9.77
C GLN A 96 2.74 5.74 9.03
N LEU A 97 1.53 5.72 9.60
CA LEU A 97 0.40 6.49 9.10
C LEU A 97 0.15 7.68 10.02
N THR A 98 0.04 8.88 9.43
CA THR A 98 -0.36 10.08 10.18
C THR A 98 -1.84 10.34 9.96
N ARG A 99 -2.57 10.54 11.06
CA ARG A 99 -3.92 11.09 11.02
C ARG A 99 -3.82 12.60 11.28
N THR A 100 -4.12 13.41 10.27
CA THR A 100 -4.27 14.85 10.50
C THR A 100 -5.55 15.08 11.30
N VAL A 101 -5.46 15.74 12.46
CA VAL A 101 -6.64 16.15 13.23
C VAL A 101 -7.43 17.14 12.37
N GLY A 102 -8.58 16.71 11.81
CA GLY A 102 -9.43 17.53 10.95
C GLY A 102 -9.76 16.96 9.57
N GLY A 103 -9.10 15.87 9.14
CA GLY A 103 -9.44 15.18 7.89
C GLY A 103 -8.22 14.83 7.05
N THR A 104 -8.26 13.63 6.49
CA THR A 104 -7.27 13.04 5.58
C THR A 104 -6.03 12.46 6.28
N ALA A 105 -5.98 11.12 6.29
CA ALA A 105 -4.75 10.39 6.50
C ALA A 105 -3.90 10.51 5.22
N VAL A 106 -2.62 10.82 5.38
CA VAL A 106 -1.67 10.85 4.27
C VAL A 106 -0.82 9.59 4.36
N LEU A 107 -0.72 8.87 3.23
CA LEU A 107 0.13 7.69 3.04
C LEU A 107 1.50 8.09 2.50
#